data_AF-A0A6A2WNA5-F1
#
_entry.id   AF-A0A6A2WNA5-F1
#
_cell.length_a   1.000
_cell.length_b   1.000
_cell.length_c   1.000
_cell.angle_alpha   90.00
_cell.angle_beta   90.00
_cell.angle_gamma   90.00
#
_symmetry.space_group_name_H-M   'P 1'
#
loop_
_entity.id
_entity.type
_entity.pdbx_description
1 polymer ?
#
loop_
_entity_poly.entity_id
_entity_poly.type
_entity_poly.pdbx_seq_one_letter_code
_entity_poly.pdbx_strand_id
1 'polypeptide(L)'
;MQSEPPVLESAAEPHARVNGKEVVNFASANYLGFVGHEKLLDSCTFALEKYVVGSCGPRGFYGTIDVHLDCEARITNFLGTTDSILYSYGLSTMFSAISCFFKKGDIIVVDEEAEIQRFCEEVGITKRVFVVWLNNNWHQRYMRPSTCHLAQEWEMINDIRADMQLELQRSVRQEVSTALNRSAGEKGS
;
A
#
# COMPACT_ATOMS: atom_id res chain seq x y z
N MET A 1 11.96 -17.66 25.49
CA MET A 1 10.68 -18.32 25.82
C MET A 1 9.99 -18.63 24.51
N GLN A 2 10.09 -19.86 24.01
CA GLN A 2 9.40 -20.26 22.78
C GLN A 2 7.93 -20.49 23.17
N SER A 3 7.07 -19.49 22.96
CA SER A 3 5.62 -19.71 23.01
C SER A 3 5.20 -20.35 21.69
N GLU A 4 4.49 -21.46 21.74
CA GLU A 4 3.85 -22.01 20.55
C GLU A 4 2.89 -20.97 19.95
N PRO A 5 2.82 -20.86 18.61
CA PRO A 5 1.92 -19.92 17.98
C PRO A 5 0.47 -20.29 18.32
N PRO A 6 -0.39 -19.30 18.63
CA PRO A 6 -1.79 -19.57 18.89
C PRO A 6 -2.46 -20.15 17.65
N VAL A 7 -3.28 -21.20 17.82
CA VAL A 7 -4.03 -21.83 16.74
C VAL A 7 -5.45 -21.28 16.74
N LEU A 8 -5.84 -20.71 15.60
CA LEU A 8 -7.21 -20.26 15.34
C LEU A 8 -8.03 -21.45 14.84
N GLU A 9 -9.10 -21.79 15.55
CA GLU A 9 -9.96 -22.97 15.28
C GLU A 9 -11.30 -22.59 14.62
N SER A 10 -11.54 -21.30 14.43
CA SER A 10 -12.74 -20.74 13.78
C SER A 10 -12.35 -19.77 12.67
N ALA A 11 -13.34 -19.21 11.96
CA ALA A 11 -13.07 -18.05 11.12
C ALA A 11 -12.57 -16.87 11.97
N ALA A 12 -11.79 -15.97 11.36
CA ALA A 12 -11.27 -14.75 11.98
C ALA A 12 -12.35 -13.65 12.08
N GLU A 13 -13.50 -14.02 12.64
CA GLU A 13 -14.65 -13.15 12.88
C GLU A 13 -14.43 -12.33 14.17
N PRO A 14 -15.33 -11.36 14.50
CA PRO A 14 -15.25 -10.60 15.74
C PRO A 14 -15.23 -11.47 17.00
N HIS A 15 -15.92 -12.61 16.96
CA HIS A 15 -15.82 -13.67 17.97
C HIS A 15 -15.13 -14.87 17.34
N ALA A 16 -14.08 -15.37 17.99
CA ALA A 16 -13.29 -16.46 17.46
C ALA A 16 -12.84 -17.42 18.56
N ARG A 17 -12.52 -18.66 18.17
CA ARG A 17 -11.97 -19.67 19.08
C ARG A 17 -10.48 -19.83 18.84
N VAL A 18 -9.69 -19.59 19.89
CA VAL A 18 -8.21 -19.72 19.88
C VAL A 18 -7.78 -20.64 20.99
N ASN A 19 -7.05 -21.71 20.66
CA ASN A 19 -6.59 -22.73 21.61
C ASN A 19 -7.71 -23.23 22.54
N GLY A 20 -8.86 -23.58 21.97
CA GLY A 20 -10.05 -24.03 22.68
C GLY A 20 -10.79 -22.98 23.53
N LYS A 21 -10.42 -21.70 23.47
CA LYS A 21 -11.09 -20.60 24.22
C LYS A 21 -11.82 -19.65 23.28
N GLU A 22 -13.05 -19.29 23.65
CA GLU A 22 -13.81 -18.23 23.00
C GLU A 22 -13.23 -16.86 23.37
N VAL A 23 -12.88 -16.07 22.36
CA VAL A 23 -12.24 -14.76 22.50
C VAL A 23 -12.88 -13.72 21.58
N VAL A 24 -12.72 -12.45 21.92
CA VAL A 24 -13.05 -11.32 21.03
C VAL A 24 -11.80 -10.93 20.26
N ASN A 25 -11.91 -10.89 18.93
CA ASN A 25 -10.80 -10.68 18.02
C ASN A 25 -10.58 -9.18 17.73
N PHE A 26 -9.57 -8.60 18.37
CA PHE A 26 -9.07 -7.25 18.09
C PHE A 26 -7.75 -7.24 17.30
N ALA A 27 -7.32 -8.41 16.79
CA ALA A 27 -6.00 -8.58 16.17
C ALA A 27 -6.04 -8.73 14.65
N SER A 28 -7.22 -8.98 14.06
CA SER A 28 -7.36 -9.15 12.60
C SER A 28 -7.61 -7.84 11.86
N ALA A 29 -7.21 -7.79 10.58
CA ALA A 29 -7.48 -6.67 9.67
C ALA A 29 -8.89 -6.72 9.03
N ASN A 30 -9.87 -7.35 9.71
CA ASN A 30 -11.24 -7.51 9.21
C ASN A 30 -12.12 -6.27 9.52
N TYR A 31 -11.66 -5.08 9.12
CA TYR A 31 -12.30 -3.81 9.51
C TYR A 31 -13.76 -3.69 9.06
N LEU A 32 -14.10 -4.26 7.90
CA LEU A 32 -15.44 -4.18 7.31
C LEU A 32 -16.32 -5.41 7.63
N GLY A 33 -15.82 -6.37 8.41
CA GLY A 33 -16.59 -7.58 8.75
C GLY A 33 -16.90 -8.47 7.55
N PHE A 34 -16.03 -8.51 6.54
CA PHE A 34 -16.24 -9.32 5.34
C PHE A 34 -15.96 -10.80 5.55
N VAL A 35 -15.06 -11.15 6.48
CA VAL A 35 -14.85 -12.55 6.87
C VAL A 35 -16.14 -13.08 7.49
N GLY A 36 -16.70 -14.16 6.93
CA GLY A 36 -17.94 -14.78 7.38
C GLY A 36 -19.23 -14.23 6.76
N HIS A 37 -19.16 -13.19 5.92
CA HIS A 37 -20.34 -12.59 5.32
C HIS A 37 -21.00 -13.53 4.28
N GLU A 38 -22.26 -13.89 4.48
CA GLU A 38 -23.01 -14.89 3.68
C GLU A 38 -22.93 -14.65 2.17
N LYS A 39 -23.23 -13.43 1.70
CA LYS A 39 -23.14 -13.08 0.26
C LYS A 39 -21.75 -13.31 -0.35
N LEU A 40 -20.68 -13.18 0.43
CA LEU A 40 -19.32 -13.44 -0.05
C LEU A 40 -19.05 -14.93 -0.11
N LEU A 41 -19.54 -15.71 0.86
CA LEU A 41 -19.46 -17.17 0.83
C LEU A 41 -20.20 -17.76 -0.38
N ASP A 42 -21.39 -17.23 -0.69
CA ASP A 42 -22.15 -17.61 -1.88
C ASP A 42 -21.39 -17.28 -3.16
N SER A 43 -20.83 -16.07 -3.25
CA SER A 43 -20.03 -15.63 -4.40
C SER A 43 -18.77 -16.48 -4.58
N CYS A 44 -18.09 -16.84 -3.48
CA CYS A 44 -16.94 -17.73 -3.49
C CYS A 44 -17.31 -19.14 -3.97
N THR A 45 -18.45 -19.66 -3.51
CA THR A 45 -18.94 -20.99 -3.91
C THR A 45 -19.25 -21.03 -5.40
N PHE A 46 -19.96 -20.02 -5.91
CA PHE A 46 -20.23 -19.89 -7.34
C PHE A 46 -18.94 -19.76 -8.18
N ALA A 47 -17.96 -18.99 -7.71
CA ALA A 47 -16.67 -18.85 -8.39
C ALA A 47 -15.90 -20.18 -8.43
N LEU A 48 -15.92 -20.97 -7.35
CA LEU A 48 -15.32 -22.31 -7.31
C LEU A 48 -16.02 -23.28 -8.26
N GLU A 49 -17.35 -23.24 -8.38
CA GLU A 49 -18.08 -24.08 -9.33
C GLU A 49 -17.74 -23.73 -10.79
N LYS A 50 -17.57 -22.44 -11.12
CA LYS A 50 -17.28 -21.99 -12.48
C LYS A 50 -15.80 -22.13 -12.88
N TYR A 51 -14.87 -21.77 -11.99
CA TYR A 51 -13.44 -21.66 -12.30
C TYR A 51 -12.55 -22.67 -11.56
N VAL A 52 -13.13 -23.49 -10.67
CA VAL A 52 -12.39 -24.45 -9.85
C VAL A 52 -11.31 -23.73 -9.03
N VAL A 53 -10.05 -24.17 -9.10
CA VAL A 53 -8.94 -23.63 -8.31
C VAL A 53 -8.22 -22.45 -8.97
N GLY A 54 -8.69 -21.98 -10.13
CA GLY A 54 -8.13 -20.83 -10.85
C GLY A 54 -7.41 -21.18 -12.15
N SER A 55 -6.68 -20.21 -12.70
CA SER A 55 -6.14 -20.28 -14.07
C SER A 55 -4.86 -21.11 -14.24
N CYS A 56 -4.16 -21.46 -13.14
CA CYS A 56 -2.91 -22.22 -13.14
C CYS A 56 -1.82 -21.70 -14.11
N GLY A 57 -1.84 -20.41 -14.45
CA GLY A 57 -0.90 -19.80 -15.40
C GLY A 57 -0.63 -18.32 -15.11
N PRO A 58 0.46 -17.76 -15.67
CA PRO A 58 0.78 -16.34 -15.52
C PRO A 58 -0.15 -15.45 -16.35
N ARG A 59 -0.43 -14.24 -15.85
CA ARG A 59 -1.33 -13.25 -16.47
C ARG A 59 -0.97 -12.91 -17.92
N GLY A 60 0.32 -12.90 -18.26
CA GLY A 60 0.83 -12.57 -19.60
C GLY A 60 0.72 -13.68 -20.64
N PHE A 61 0.16 -14.84 -20.29
CA PHE A 61 0.00 -15.95 -21.22
C PHE A 61 -1.43 -16.51 -21.13
N TYR A 62 -1.63 -17.76 -20.69
CA TYR A 62 -2.97 -18.37 -20.52
C TYR A 62 -3.58 -18.22 -19.12
N GLY A 63 -3.03 -17.35 -18.26
CA GLY A 63 -3.45 -17.19 -16.87
C GLY A 63 -4.58 -16.18 -16.61
N THR A 64 -5.09 -15.52 -17.64
CA THR A 64 -6.08 -14.45 -17.53
C THR A 64 -7.48 -14.99 -17.79
N ILE A 65 -8.34 -14.91 -16.78
CA ILE A 65 -9.77 -15.25 -16.86
C ILE A 65 -10.63 -13.98 -16.73
N ASP A 66 -11.88 -14.07 -17.18
CA ASP A 66 -12.87 -12.98 -17.21
C ASP A 66 -13.06 -12.30 -15.84
N VAL A 67 -13.11 -13.06 -14.75
CA VAL A 67 -13.27 -12.50 -13.39
C VAL A 67 -12.10 -11.60 -12.97
N HIS A 68 -10.88 -11.82 -13.49
CA HIS A 68 -9.77 -10.91 -13.20
C HIS A 68 -9.99 -9.53 -13.85
N LEU A 69 -10.47 -9.51 -15.11
CA LEU A 69 -10.73 -8.27 -15.84
C LEU A 69 -11.93 -7.52 -15.24
N ASP A 70 -12.97 -8.24 -14.82
CA ASP A 70 -14.10 -7.64 -14.10
C ASP A 70 -13.66 -7.03 -12.75
N CYS A 71 -12.78 -7.72 -12.01
CA CYS A 71 -12.22 -7.18 -10.77
C CYS A 71 -11.41 -5.89 -11.02
N GLU A 72 -10.53 -5.89 -12.01
CA GLU A 72 -9.73 -4.71 -12.40
C GLU A 72 -10.65 -3.54 -12.83
N ALA A 73 -11.69 -3.80 -13.62
CA ALA A 73 -12.65 -2.76 -14.02
C ALA A 73 -13.39 -2.16 -12.81
N ARG A 74 -13.83 -3.00 -11.86
CA ARG A 74 -14.52 -2.55 -10.64
C ARG A 74 -13.61 -1.72 -9.73
N ILE A 75 -12.35 -2.14 -9.56
CA ILE A 75 -11.35 -1.40 -8.78
C ILE A 75 -11.07 -0.05 -9.43
N THR A 76 -10.89 -0.02 -10.75
CA THR A 76 -10.66 1.21 -11.53
C THR A 76 -11.81 2.20 -11.33
N ASN A 77 -13.06 1.72 -11.43
CA ASN A 77 -14.24 2.54 -11.22
C ASN A 77 -14.39 3.01 -9.76
N PHE A 78 -14.03 2.17 -8.79
CA PHE A 78 -14.08 2.51 -7.37
C PHE A 78 -13.04 3.59 -7.00
N LEU A 79 -11.82 3.48 -7.52
CA LEU A 79 -10.74 4.43 -7.24
C LEU A 79 -10.76 5.67 -8.14
N GLY A 80 -11.51 5.64 -9.25
CA GLY A 80 -11.54 6.71 -10.24
C GLY A 80 -10.23 6.85 -11.03
N THR A 81 -9.47 5.77 -11.18
CA THR A 81 -8.22 5.74 -11.96
C THR A 81 -8.49 5.43 -13.44
N THR A 82 -7.48 5.58 -14.29
CA THR A 82 -7.61 5.24 -15.71
C THR A 82 -7.61 3.73 -15.97
N ASP A 83 -6.86 2.99 -15.16
CA ASP A 83 -6.73 1.53 -15.25
C ASP A 83 -6.25 0.96 -13.90
N SER A 84 -6.27 -0.37 -13.75
CA SER A 84 -5.71 -1.07 -12.59
C SER A 84 -5.14 -2.43 -12.98
N ILE A 85 -4.11 -2.88 -12.26
CA ILE A 85 -3.46 -4.17 -12.49
C ILE A 85 -3.60 -5.02 -11.22
N LEU A 86 -4.12 -6.23 -11.37
CA LEU A 86 -4.28 -7.17 -10.27
C LEU A 86 -3.00 -7.97 -9.98
N TYR A 87 -2.62 -8.03 -8.71
CA TYR A 87 -1.52 -8.82 -8.18
C TYR A 87 -2.01 -9.80 -7.12
N SER A 88 -1.36 -10.95 -6.97
CA SER A 88 -1.74 -11.97 -5.98
C SER A 88 -1.49 -11.55 -4.54
N TYR A 89 -0.53 -10.65 -4.29
CA TYR A 89 -0.17 -10.21 -2.94
C TYR A 89 0.40 -8.79 -2.94
N GLY A 90 0.07 -8.01 -1.90
CA GLY A 90 0.44 -6.59 -1.80
C GLY A 90 1.95 -6.34 -1.81
N LEU A 91 2.74 -7.19 -1.12
CA LEU A 91 4.21 -7.07 -1.17
C LEU A 91 4.74 -7.26 -2.60
N SER A 92 4.19 -8.22 -3.36
CA SER A 92 4.59 -8.46 -4.75
C SER A 92 4.26 -7.28 -5.66
N THR A 93 3.14 -6.60 -5.42
CA THR A 93 2.77 -5.37 -6.12
C THR A 93 3.85 -4.30 -5.95
N MET A 94 4.24 -4.02 -4.70
CA MET A 94 5.27 -3.02 -4.40
C MET A 94 6.59 -3.37 -5.09
N PHE A 95 7.01 -4.64 -5.02
CA PHE A 95 8.29 -5.06 -5.59
C PHE A 95 8.34 -4.90 -7.10
N SER A 96 7.25 -5.25 -7.79
CA SER A 96 7.14 -5.16 -9.24
C SER A 96 6.99 -3.70 -9.68
N ALA A 97 6.01 -2.99 -9.12
CA ALA A 97 5.68 -1.65 -9.55
C ALA A 97 6.84 -0.68 -9.34
N ILE A 98 7.44 -0.65 -8.13
CA ILE A 98 8.46 0.35 -7.78
C ILE A 98 9.72 0.12 -8.61
N SER A 99 10.13 -1.15 -8.79
CA SER A 99 11.29 -1.51 -9.60
C SER A 99 11.18 -1.14 -11.08
N CYS A 100 9.96 -1.01 -11.62
CA CYS A 100 9.77 -0.59 -13.01
C CYS A 100 10.00 0.90 -13.24
N PHE A 101 9.92 1.73 -12.21
CA PHE A 101 9.98 3.19 -12.33
C PHE A 101 11.37 3.79 -12.09
N PHE A 102 12.33 3.04 -11.58
CA PHE A 102 13.68 3.56 -11.31
C PHE A 102 14.77 2.85 -12.11
N LYS A 103 15.86 3.57 -12.38
CA LYS A 103 17.09 3.12 -13.01
C LYS A 103 18.30 3.49 -12.15
N LYS A 104 19.48 3.05 -12.59
CA LYS A 104 20.73 3.37 -11.89
C LYS A 104 20.95 4.88 -11.87
N GLY A 105 21.13 5.45 -10.68
CA GLY A 105 21.35 6.88 -10.48
C GLY A 105 20.10 7.68 -10.08
N ASP A 106 18.92 7.06 -10.04
CA ASP A 106 17.72 7.69 -9.51
C ASP A 106 17.77 7.80 -7.99
N ILE A 107 16.88 8.62 -7.43
CA ILE A 107 16.72 8.83 -5.99
C ILE A 107 15.32 8.39 -5.60
N ILE A 108 15.21 7.55 -4.58
CA ILE A 108 13.93 7.17 -3.98
C ILE A 108 13.86 7.79 -2.60
N VAL A 109 12.80 8.54 -2.35
CA VAL A 109 12.49 9.13 -1.05
C VAL A 109 11.37 8.32 -0.41
N VAL A 110 11.59 7.84 0.81
CA VAL A 110 10.68 6.91 1.49
C VAL A 110 10.55 7.31 2.95
N ASP A 111 9.35 7.14 3.53
CA ASP A 111 9.18 7.19 4.98
C ASP A 111 9.86 5.99 5.69
N GLU A 112 10.47 6.23 6.84
CA GLU A 112 11.19 5.25 7.66
C GLU A 112 10.26 4.17 8.19
N GLU A 113 8.98 4.47 8.45
CA GLU A 113 7.99 3.51 8.96
C GLU A 113 7.26 2.77 7.82
N ALA A 114 7.56 3.10 6.56
CA ALA A 114 6.94 2.41 5.44
C ALA A 114 7.45 0.96 5.36
N GLU A 115 6.53 0.01 5.13
CA GLU A 115 6.85 -1.43 5.04
C GLU A 115 7.90 -1.76 3.97
N ILE A 116 8.11 -0.85 3.03
CA ILE A 116 9.15 -0.88 2.00
C ILE A 116 10.59 -0.77 2.57
N GLN A 117 10.77 -0.54 3.88
CA GLN A 117 12.10 -0.60 4.49
C GLN A 117 12.76 -1.97 4.29
N ARG A 118 12.00 -3.04 4.50
CA ARG A 118 12.49 -4.41 4.26
C ARG A 118 12.82 -4.65 2.78
N PHE A 119 12.10 -4.00 1.87
CA PHE A 119 12.34 -4.09 0.42
C PHE A 119 13.73 -3.56 0.03
N CYS A 120 14.15 -2.42 0.59
CA CYS A 120 15.46 -1.85 0.28
C CYS A 120 16.63 -2.71 0.78
N GLU A 121 16.45 -3.38 1.92
CA GLU A 121 17.47 -4.24 2.53
C GLU A 121 17.55 -5.62 1.84
N GLU A 122 16.42 -6.27 1.59
CA GLU A 122 16.38 -7.65 1.07
C GLU A 122 16.64 -7.75 -0.45
N VAL A 123 16.17 -6.77 -1.24
CA VAL A 123 16.27 -6.81 -2.72
C VAL A 123 17.57 -6.16 -3.22
N GLY A 124 18.33 -5.50 -2.34
CA GLY A 124 19.61 -4.87 -2.69
C GLY A 124 19.47 -3.66 -3.61
N ILE A 125 18.33 -2.97 -3.57
CA ILE A 125 18.02 -1.79 -4.40
C ILE A 125 18.98 -0.64 -4.12
N THR A 126 19.45 -0.54 -2.88
CA THR A 126 20.50 0.38 -2.43
C THR A 126 21.81 0.25 -3.23
N LYS A 127 22.03 -0.84 -3.97
CA LYS A 127 23.20 -1.00 -4.83
C LYS A 127 23.08 -0.27 -6.18
N ARG A 128 21.86 0.10 -6.59
CA ARG A 128 21.59 0.73 -7.89
C ARG A 128 21.07 2.16 -7.75
N VAL A 129 20.45 2.48 -6.63
CA VAL A 129 19.65 3.69 -6.42
C VAL A 129 19.95 4.27 -5.05
N PHE A 130 19.96 5.58 -4.96
CA PHE A 130 20.13 6.26 -3.68
C PHE A 130 18.79 6.32 -2.94
N VAL A 131 18.73 5.82 -1.70
CA VAL A 131 17.50 5.79 -0.91
C VAL A 131 17.61 6.77 0.25
N VAL A 132 16.63 7.66 0.34
CA VAL A 132 16.50 8.68 1.37
C VAL A 132 15.37 8.29 2.30
N TRP A 133 15.68 8.07 3.58
CA TRP A 133 14.70 7.75 4.62
C TRP A 133 14.25 9.01 5.35
N LEU A 134 12.95 9.29 5.33
CA LEU A 134 12.32 10.38 6.06
C LEU A 134 11.65 9.82 7.31
N ASN A 135 11.87 10.45 8.45
CA ASN A 135 11.05 10.16 9.62
C ASN A 135 9.85 11.12 9.59
N ASN A 136 8.63 10.64 9.90
CA ASN A 136 7.38 11.40 9.97
C ASN A 136 7.44 12.71 10.79
N ASN A 137 8.54 12.99 11.49
CA ASN A 137 8.90 14.32 11.95
C ASN A 137 9.50 15.20 10.82
N TRP A 138 8.63 15.88 10.08
CA TRP A 138 8.97 16.94 9.10
C TRP A 138 9.85 18.07 9.68
N HIS A 139 9.89 18.19 11.01
CA HIS A 139 10.67 19.18 11.74
C HIS A 139 12.00 18.65 12.30
N GLN A 140 12.20 17.32 12.44
CA GLN A 140 13.46 16.76 12.96
C GLN A 140 14.40 16.30 11.84
N ARG A 141 15.68 16.45 12.13
CA ARG A 141 16.78 16.59 11.17
C ARG A 141 17.61 15.31 11.02
N TYR A 142 16.99 14.15 11.19
CA TYR A 142 17.71 12.88 11.28
C TYR A 142 17.46 12.01 10.04
N MET A 143 18.51 11.89 9.21
CA MET A 143 18.68 10.76 8.28
C MET A 143 19.86 9.94 8.79
N ARG A 144 19.72 8.61 8.85
CA ARG A 144 20.87 7.73 9.14
C ARG A 144 21.74 7.62 7.89
N PRO A 145 23.02 8.04 7.94
CA PRO A 145 23.94 7.84 6.84
C PRO A 145 24.48 6.40 6.91
N SER A 146 23.71 5.42 6.45
CA SER A 146 24.29 4.09 6.26
C SER A 146 25.07 3.99 4.93
N THR A 147 24.86 4.91 3.97
CA THR A 147 25.49 4.84 2.64
C THR A 147 25.82 6.17 1.93
N CYS A 148 25.66 7.36 2.54
CA CYS A 148 26.03 8.61 1.86
C CYS A 148 27.56 8.82 1.85
N HIS A 149 28.19 8.79 0.68
CA HIS A 149 29.63 9.01 0.54
C HIS A 149 30.00 10.38 -0.05
N LEU A 150 29.05 11.26 -0.41
CA LEU A 150 29.38 12.55 -1.02
C LEU A 150 28.56 13.71 -0.47
N ALA A 151 29.25 14.75 0.01
CA ALA A 151 28.67 16.00 0.52
C ALA A 151 27.83 16.76 -0.52
N GLN A 152 28.02 16.48 -1.82
CA GLN A 152 27.23 17.08 -2.92
C GLN A 152 25.80 16.53 -2.99
N GLU A 153 25.57 15.30 -2.54
CA GLU A 153 24.23 14.69 -2.52
C GLU A 153 23.34 15.34 -1.46
N TRP A 154 23.94 15.92 -0.40
CA TRP A 154 23.24 16.60 0.69
C TRP A 154 22.61 17.94 0.28
N GLU A 155 23.25 18.73 -0.58
CA GLU A 155 22.68 19.99 -1.07
C GLU A 155 21.45 19.72 -1.95
N MET A 156 21.55 18.75 -2.86
CA MET A 156 20.45 18.31 -3.71
C MET A 156 19.25 17.76 -2.90
N ILE A 157 19.49 16.99 -1.84
CA ILE A 157 18.42 16.50 -0.96
C ILE A 157 17.74 17.65 -0.20
N ASN A 158 18.49 18.68 0.22
CA ASN A 158 17.91 19.86 0.86
C ASN A 158 17.07 20.68 -0.12
N ASP A 159 17.46 20.77 -1.39
CA ASP A 159 16.67 21.43 -2.43
C ASP A 159 15.37 20.67 -2.73
N ILE A 160 15.44 19.35 -2.90
CA ILE A 160 14.23 18.50 -3.08
C ILE A 160 13.27 18.65 -1.89
N ARG A 161 13.80 18.72 -0.67
CA ARG A 161 13.01 18.96 0.54
C ARG A 161 12.32 20.33 0.53
N ALA A 162 13.03 21.39 0.13
CA ALA A 162 12.47 22.73 0.04
C ALA A 162 11.32 22.77 -0.98
N ASP A 163 11.51 22.11 -2.13
CA ASP A 163 10.50 22.01 -3.19
C ASP A 163 9.29 21.19 -2.76
N MET A 164 9.48 20.03 -2.10
CA MET A 164 8.37 19.23 -1.56
C MET A 164 7.59 20.00 -0.48
N GLN A 165 8.26 20.74 0.40
CA GLN A 165 7.57 21.60 1.37
C GLN A 165 6.78 22.71 0.69
N LEU A 166 7.31 23.32 -0.37
CA LEU A 166 6.60 24.32 -1.15
C LEU A 166 5.37 23.74 -1.84
N GLU A 167 5.45 22.55 -2.44
CA GLU A 167 4.33 21.88 -3.08
C GLU A 167 3.25 21.46 -2.09
N LEU A 168 3.63 20.94 -0.92
CA LEU A 168 2.66 20.61 0.13
C LEU A 168 1.93 21.87 0.63
N GLN A 169 2.67 22.97 0.83
CA GLN A 169 2.11 24.27 1.21
C GLN A 169 1.19 24.85 0.13
N ARG A 170 1.51 24.64 -1.16
CA ARG A 170 0.65 25.01 -2.29
C ARG A 170 -0.63 24.20 -2.28
N SER A 171 -0.54 22.87 -2.13
CA SER A 171 -1.70 21.98 -2.07
C SER A 171 -2.63 22.34 -0.92
N VAL A 172 -2.10 22.50 0.30
CA VAL A 172 -2.89 22.91 1.48
C VAL A 172 -3.52 24.29 1.26
N ARG A 173 -2.78 25.26 0.71
CA ARG A 173 -3.32 26.59 0.41
C ARG A 173 -4.45 26.54 -0.62
N GLN A 174 -4.33 25.67 -1.62
CA GLN A 174 -5.32 25.49 -2.66
C GLN A 174 -6.60 24.82 -2.13
N GLU A 175 -6.46 23.82 -1.25
CA GLU A 175 -7.59 23.21 -0.54
C GLU A 175 -8.31 24.21 0.37
N VAL A 176 -7.55 24.97 1.18
CA VAL A 176 -8.11 26.00 2.07
C VAL A 176 -8.82 27.10 1.27
N SER A 177 -8.22 27.55 0.16
CA SER A 177 -8.85 28.54 -0.73
C SER A 177 -10.13 28.01 -1.37
N THR A 178 -10.14 26.75 -1.80
CA THR A 178 -11.32 26.09 -2.37
C THR A 178 -12.43 25.94 -1.33
N ALA A 179 -12.09 25.57 -0.09
CA ALA A 179 -13.03 25.47 1.02
C ALA A 179 -13.63 26.84 1.41
N LEU A 180 -12.82 27.89 1.45
CA LEU A 180 -13.27 29.26 1.72
C LEU A 180 -14.25 29.75 0.64
N ASN A 181 -13.94 29.53 -0.64
CA ASN A 181 -14.81 29.92 -1.75
C ASN A 181 -16.14 29.16 -1.76
N ARG A 182 -16.16 27.89 -1.34
CA ARG A 182 -17.41 27.14 -1.14
C ARG A 182 -18.27 27.74 -0.02
N SER A 183 -17.66 28.08 1.12
CA SER A 183 -18.38 28.68 2.24
C SER A 183 -18.91 30.10 1.97
N ALA A 184 -18.25 30.84 1.07
CA ALA A 184 -18.69 32.18 0.67
C ALA A 184 -19.91 32.14 -0.27
N GLY A 185 -20.05 31.07 -1.07
CA GLY A 185 -21.20 30.87 -1.95
C GLY A 185 -22.51 30.54 -1.21
N GLU A 186 -22.43 29.92 -0.03
CA GLU A 186 -23.61 29.53 0.77
C GLU A 186 -24.20 30.68 1.61
N LYS A 187 -23.46 31.79 1.82
CA LYS A 187 -23.95 32.96 2.57
C LYS A 187 -24.59 34.04 1.70
N GLY A 188 -24.71 33.80 0.39
CA GLY A 188 -25.20 34.75 -0.61
C GLY A 188 -26.61 34.48 -1.15
N SER A 189 -27.38 33.54 -0.57
CA SER A 189 -28.79 33.29 -0.92
C SER A 189 -29.74 33.72 0.19
#